data_AF-A0A854F0B1-F1
#
_entry.id   AF-A0A854F0B1-F1
#
_cell.length_a   1.000
_cell.length_b   1.000
_cell.length_c   1.000
_cell.angle_alpha   90.00
_cell.angle_beta   90.00
_cell.angle_gamma   90.00
#
_symmetry.space_group_name_H-M   'P 1'
#
loop_
_entity.id
_entity.type
_entity.pdbx_description
1 polymer ?
#
loop_
_entity_poly.entity_id
_entity_poly.type
_entity_poly.pdbx_seq_one_letter_code
_entity_poly.pdbx_strand_id
1 'polypeptide(L)'
;MRSWAVRGLVLLLAVLVLPVALAQAVPGLLPLSPLQRESLAAHPSIVVGQDDSGCPPLDSLRDGHQVGLGPDYLSLLARQLGVKAVAQCAYDW
;
A
#
# COMPACT_ATOMS: atom_id res chain seq x y z
N MET A 1 -17.44 -0.91 46.99
CA MET A 1 -16.68 -2.09 46.52
C MET A 1 -16.84 -2.37 45.02
N ARG A 2 -18.01 -2.13 44.40
CA ARG A 2 -18.30 -2.46 42.98
C ARG A 2 -17.61 -1.57 41.92
N SER A 3 -17.25 -0.33 42.23
CA SER A 3 -16.59 0.60 41.30
C SER A 3 -15.09 0.33 41.09
N TRP A 4 -14.43 -0.36 42.03
CA TRP A 4 -13.01 -0.69 41.94
C TRP A 4 -12.76 -1.83 40.95
N ALA A 5 -13.66 -2.82 40.91
CA ALA A 5 -13.63 -3.90 39.93
C ALA A 5 -13.87 -3.39 38.50
N VAL A 6 -14.79 -2.44 38.32
CA VAL A 6 -15.05 -1.83 36.99
C VAL A 6 -13.86 -1.01 36.51
N ARG A 7 -13.22 -0.24 37.39
CA ARG A 7 -11.99 0.50 37.06
C ARG A 7 -10.84 -0.42 36.71
N GLY A 8 -10.67 -1.52 37.46
CA GLY A 8 -9.68 -2.55 37.16
C GLY A 8 -9.91 -3.23 35.81
N LEU A 9 -11.17 -3.57 35.50
CA LEU A 9 -11.55 -4.15 34.21
C LEU A 9 -11.31 -3.18 33.04
N VAL A 10 -11.65 -1.90 33.19
CA VAL A 10 -11.41 -0.88 32.17
C VAL A 10 -9.91 -0.66 31.96
N LEU A 11 -9.11 -0.63 33.02
CA LEU A 11 -7.65 -0.54 32.91
C LEU A 11 -7.06 -1.77 32.23
N LEU A 12 -7.56 -2.96 32.56
CA LEU A 12 -7.11 -4.22 31.95
C LEU A 12 -7.47 -4.27 30.47
N LEU A 13 -8.67 -3.82 30.09
CA LEU A 13 -9.09 -3.68 28.69
C LEU A 13 -8.24 -2.63 27.95
N ALA A 14 -7.94 -1.49 28.58
CA ALA A 14 -7.07 -0.48 27.98
C ALA A 14 -5.65 -1.00 27.75
N VAL A 15 -5.09 -1.75 28.71
CA VAL A 15 -3.77 -2.40 28.57
C VAL A 15 -3.78 -3.48 27.49
N LEU A 16 -4.90 -4.18 27.27
CA LEU A 16 -5.04 -5.18 26.20
C LEU A 16 -5.20 -4.54 24.81
N VAL A 17 -5.85 -3.38 24.70
CA VAL A 17 -6.11 -2.72 23.41
C VAL A 17 -4.94 -1.84 22.94
N LEU A 18 -4.18 -1.25 23.87
CA LEU A 18 -3.05 -0.37 23.57
C LEU A 18 -1.94 -1.00 22.69
N PRO A 19 -1.47 -2.24 22.94
CA PRO A 19 -0.44 -2.85 22.09
C PRO A 19 -0.97 -3.19 20.69
N VAL A 20 -2.26 -3.48 20.53
CA VAL A 20 -2.86 -3.78 19.23
C VAL A 20 -2.88 -2.54 18.33
N ALA A 21 -3.13 -1.36 18.90
CA ALA A 21 -3.08 -0.09 18.19
C ALA A 21 -1.65 0.28 17.76
N LEU A 22 -0.66 0.03 18.63
CA LEU A 22 0.76 0.25 18.32
C LEU A 22 1.33 -0.78 17.33
N ALA A 23 0.78 -2.00 17.33
CA ALA A 23 1.15 -3.07 16.41
C ALA A 23 0.46 -3.00 15.05
N GLN A 24 -0.44 -2.02 14.82
CA GLN A 24 -0.89 -1.72 13.47
C GLN A 24 0.33 -1.23 12.69
N ALA A 25 0.96 -2.13 11.94
CA ALA A 25 2.04 -1.80 11.04
C ALA A 25 1.48 -0.78 10.03
N VAL A 26 1.80 0.50 10.23
CA VAL A 26 1.83 1.44 9.12
C VAL A 26 2.67 0.76 8.04
N PRO A 27 2.18 0.58 6.81
CA PRO A 27 2.95 -0.05 5.74
C PRO A 27 4.34 0.59 5.75
N GLY A 28 5.34 -0.15 6.21
CA GLY A 28 6.62 0.43 6.58
C GLY A 28 7.25 1.06 5.35
N LEU A 29 7.88 2.22 5.51
CA LEU A 29 8.73 2.77 4.46
C LEU A 29 9.72 1.68 4.04
N LEU A 30 9.78 1.40 2.74
CA LEU A 30 10.69 0.40 2.20
C LEU A 30 12.14 0.79 2.56
N PRO A 31 12.99 -0.16 2.98
CA PRO A 31 14.39 0.12 3.30
C PRO A 31 15.16 0.40 2.01
N LEU A 32 15.27 1.68 1.65
CA LEU A 32 15.95 2.12 0.44
C LEU A 32 17.42 2.50 0.71
N SER A 33 18.30 2.19 -0.25
CA SER A 33 19.65 2.74 -0.26
C SER A 33 19.62 4.25 -0.58
N PRO A 34 20.69 5.01 -0.28
CA PRO A 34 20.78 6.42 -0.67
C PRO A 34 20.55 6.64 -2.16
N LEU A 35 21.18 5.82 -3.01
CA LEU A 35 21.05 5.88 -4.47
C LEU A 35 19.62 5.62 -4.95
N GLN A 36 18.91 4.67 -4.31
CA GLN A 36 17.50 4.39 -4.65
C GLN A 36 16.59 5.56 -4.29
N ARG A 37 16.80 6.21 -3.14
CA ARG A 37 16.03 7.41 -2.78
C ARG A 37 16.26 8.55 -3.75
N GLU A 38 17.51 8.76 -4.15
CA GLU A 38 17.86 9.80 -5.12
C GLU A 38 17.24 9.54 -6.49
N SER A 39 17.26 8.27 -6.93
CA SER A 39 16.55 7.85 -8.15
C SER A 39 15.04 8.12 -8.07
N LEU A 40 14.38 7.75 -6.97
CA LEU A 40 12.95 8.00 -6.81
C LEU A 40 12.61 9.49 -6.70
N ALA A 41 13.47 10.29 -6.08
CA ALA A 41 13.30 11.75 -6.02
C ALA A 41 13.39 12.40 -7.40
N ALA A 42 14.25 11.87 -8.28
CA ALA A 42 14.35 12.31 -9.67
C ALA A 42 13.17 11.81 -10.56
N HIS A 43 12.47 10.76 -10.14
CA HIS A 43 11.39 10.12 -10.90
C HIS A 43 10.09 10.02 -10.06
N PRO A 44 9.40 11.14 -9.82
CA PRO A 44 8.18 11.17 -8.99
C PRO A 44 7.00 10.41 -9.62
N SER A 45 7.09 10.10 -10.92
CA SER A 45 6.11 9.31 -11.66
C SER A 45 6.84 8.16 -12.37
N ILE A 46 6.38 6.94 -12.14
CA ILE A 46 6.85 5.73 -12.80
C ILE A 46 5.79 5.30 -13.81
N VAL A 47 6.18 5.23 -15.08
CA VAL A 47 5.33 4.74 -16.16
C VAL A 47 5.39 3.22 -16.17
N VAL A 48 4.22 2.58 -16.17
CA VAL A 48 4.08 1.13 -16.25
C VAL A 48 3.39 0.79 -17.57
N GLY A 49 4.08 0.01 -18.41
CA GLY A 49 3.51 -0.54 -19.63
C GLY A 49 2.40 -1.53 -19.28
N GLN A 50 1.23 -1.36 -19.88
CA GLN A 50 0.10 -2.29 -19.75
C GLN A 50 -0.25 -2.84 -21.12
N ASP A 51 -0.60 -4.12 -21.15
CA ASP A 51 -1.09 -4.82 -22.34
C ASP A 51 -2.62 -4.66 -22.41
N ASP A 52 -3.13 -4.26 -23.57
CA ASP A 52 -4.57 -4.08 -23.81
C ASP A 52 -5.31 -5.42 -23.96
N SER A 53 -4.57 -6.50 -24.25
CA SER A 53 -5.07 -7.87 -24.34
C SER A 53 -5.67 -8.36 -23.02
N GLY A 54 -5.18 -7.81 -21.90
CA GLY A 54 -5.54 -8.23 -20.54
C GLY A 54 -5.01 -9.63 -20.19
N CYS A 55 -4.64 -9.82 -18.93
CA CYS A 55 -4.24 -11.12 -18.37
C CYS A 55 -4.99 -11.39 -17.06
N PRO A 56 -6.30 -11.69 -17.10
CA PRO A 56 -7.04 -11.99 -15.87
C PRO A 56 -6.44 -13.19 -15.13
N PRO A 57 -6.36 -13.18 -13.78
CA PRO A 57 -6.84 -12.15 -12.85
C PRO A 57 -5.79 -11.07 -12.54
N LEU A 58 -4.61 -11.13 -13.15
CA LEU A 58 -3.50 -10.22 -12.88
C LEU A 58 -3.81 -8.82 -13.43
N ASP A 59 -4.33 -8.76 -14.65
CA ASP A 59 -4.57 -7.51 -15.34
C ASP A 59 -5.78 -7.59 -16.27
N SER A 60 -6.58 -6.54 -16.35
CA SER A 60 -7.80 -6.48 -17.17
C SER A 60 -8.24 -5.03 -17.37
N LEU A 61 -8.85 -4.73 -18.50
CA LEU A 61 -9.53 -3.47 -18.73
C LEU A 61 -11.00 -3.58 -18.34
N ARG A 62 -11.45 -2.68 -17.45
CA ARG A 62 -12.86 -2.48 -17.11
C ARG A 62 -13.19 -0.99 -17.21
N ASP A 63 -14.13 -0.64 -18.08
CA ASP A 63 -14.56 0.75 -18.29
C ASP A 63 -13.41 1.72 -18.60
N GLY A 64 -12.38 1.24 -19.32
CA GLY A 64 -11.18 2.02 -19.64
C GLY A 64 -10.19 2.16 -18.49
N HIS A 65 -10.46 1.54 -17.34
CA HIS A 65 -9.55 1.47 -16.19
C HIS A 65 -8.91 0.09 -16.09
N GLN A 66 -7.61 0.08 -15.78
CA GLN A 66 -6.90 -1.13 -15.45
C GLN A 66 -7.35 -1.66 -14.08
N VAL A 67 -7.74 -2.93 -14.01
CA VAL A 67 -8.17 -3.62 -12.79
C VAL A 67 -7.52 -4.99 -12.70
N GLY A 68 -7.26 -5.45 -11.49
CA GLY A 68 -6.63 -6.75 -11.24
C GLY A 68 -5.51 -6.66 -10.21
N LEU A 69 -4.90 -7.80 -9.94
CA LEU A 69 -3.86 -7.91 -8.91
C LEU A 69 -2.63 -7.03 -9.22
N GLY A 70 -2.26 -6.89 -10.49
CA GLY A 70 -1.14 -6.09 -10.98
C GLY A 70 -1.27 -4.61 -10.63
N PRO A 71 -2.29 -3.88 -11.16
CA PRO A 71 -2.50 -2.48 -10.84
C PRO A 71 -2.73 -2.22 -9.34
N ASP A 72 -3.34 -3.16 -8.62
CA ASP A 72 -3.52 -3.06 -7.16
C ASP A 72 -2.18 -3.12 -6.40
N TYR A 73 -1.31 -4.07 -6.75
CA TYR A 73 0.02 -4.19 -6.15
C TYR A 73 0.91 -2.99 -6.49
N LEU A 74 0.89 -2.54 -7.74
CA LEU A 74 1.64 -1.35 -8.17
C LEU A 74 1.20 -0.10 -7.43
N SER A 75 -0.11 0.05 -7.22
CA SER A 75 -0.68 1.15 -6.44
C SER A 75 -0.22 1.12 -4.98
N LEU A 76 -0.12 -0.07 -4.37
CA LEU A 76 0.39 -0.24 -3.01
C LEU A 76 1.88 0.13 -2.92
N LEU A 77 2.70 -0.38 -3.84
CA LEU A 77 4.14 -0.09 -3.89
C LEU A 77 4.41 1.39 -4.13
N ALA A 78 3.68 2.03 -5.05
CA ALA A 78 3.81 3.46 -5.32
C ALA A 78 3.54 4.30 -4.07
N ARG A 79 2.53 3.94 -3.27
CA ARG A 79 2.25 4.60 -1.97
C ARG A 79 3.39 4.40 -0.96
N GLN A 80 3.95 3.20 -0.87
CA GLN A 80 5.07 2.92 0.04
C GLN A 80 6.36 3.66 -0.38
N LEU A 81 6.54 3.87 -1.67
CA LEU A 81 7.69 4.58 -2.24
C LEU A 81 7.50 6.10 -2.33
N GLY A 82 6.28 6.61 -2.12
CA GLY A 82 5.97 8.03 -2.24
C GLY A 82 5.97 8.56 -3.69
N VAL A 83 5.73 7.70 -4.66
CA VAL A 83 5.70 8.04 -6.10
C VAL A 83 4.30 7.79 -6.69
N LYS A 84 4.08 8.24 -7.93
CA LYS A 84 2.88 7.93 -8.71
C LYS A 84 3.16 6.82 -9.71
N ALA A 85 2.32 5.79 -9.75
CA ALA A 85 2.31 4.84 -10.86
C ALA A 85 1.34 5.35 -11.94
N VAL A 86 1.81 5.43 -13.19
CA VAL A 86 1.01 5.86 -14.34
C VAL A 86 0.95 4.70 -15.33
N ALA A 87 -0.25 4.17 -15.54
CA ALA A 87 -0.47 3.16 -16.58
C ALA A 87 -0.39 3.81 -17.96
N GLN A 88 0.37 3.20 -18.87
CA GLN A 88 0.41 3.58 -20.27
C GLN A 88 0.24 2.32 -21.11
N CYS A 89 -0.78 2.30 -21.97
CA CYS A 89 -0.95 1.23 -22.94
C CYS A 89 0.21 1.30 -23.93
N ALA A 90 1.09 0.30 -23.90
CA ALA A 90 2.11 0.12 -24.93
C ALA A 90 1.48 -0.71 -26.04
N TYR A 91 1.50 -0.22 -27.28
CA TYR A 91 0.83 -0.86 -28.42
C TYR A 91 1.68 -2.00 -29.02
N ASP A 92 2.91 -2.15 -28.53
CA ASP A 92 3.93 -3.04 -29.04
C ASP A 92 4.85 -3.52 -27.91
N TRP A 93 4.90 -4.83 -27.72
CA TRP A 93 5.98 -5.53 -27.01
C TRP A 93 6.75 -6.39 -27.99
#